data_AF-A0A6L3F8G2-F1
#
_entry.id   AF-A0A6L3F8G2-F1
#
_cell.length_a   1.000
_cell.length_b   1.000
_cell.length_c   1.000
_cell.angle_alpha   90.00
_cell.angle_beta   90.00
_cell.angle_gamma   90.00
#
_symmetry.space_group_name_H-M   'P 1'
#
loop_
_entity.id
_entity.type
_entity.pdbx_description
1 polymer ?
#
loop_
_entity_poly.entity_id
_entity_poly.type
_entity_poly.pdbx_seq_one_letter_code
_entity_poly.pdbx_strand_id
1 'polypeptide(L)'
;DFIDTYSAAYRRQALLDIGGFDERIHYVEDQELSFRLAANNHLMVFQPDATVYHQHSDTLLKYGRKKFWIGYWKAQIIRRFPERAIKDSHTPQILKVQMLLVALMLATGALGMLFPSVFVLATISLITFFLTTVPFISKAWSKDKLLAMASPTPLFVRALALGFGYFWGVIRPLSNIKTHPTPTP
;
A
#
# COMPACT_ATOMS: atom_id res chain seq x y z
N ASP A 1 6.50 -13.30 4.33
CA ASP A 1 6.64 -13.66 2.89
C ASP A 1 6.97 -12.44 2.03
N PHE A 2 7.70 -11.48 2.58
CA PHE A 2 8.06 -10.24 1.89
C PHE A 2 9.38 -9.73 2.42
N ILE A 3 10.24 -9.24 1.52
CA ILE A 3 11.43 -8.45 1.85
C ILE A 3 11.40 -7.20 0.97
N ASP A 4 11.60 -6.05 1.59
CA ASP A 4 11.68 -4.78 0.87
C ASP A 4 13.05 -4.64 0.21
N THR A 5 13.05 -4.37 -1.10
CA THR A 5 14.29 -4.29 -1.90
C THR A 5 15.21 -3.16 -1.44
N TYR A 6 14.70 -2.18 -0.70
CA TYR A 6 15.53 -1.11 -0.14
C TYR A 6 16.63 -1.63 0.79
N SER A 7 16.47 -2.83 1.37
CA SER A 7 17.41 -3.49 2.28
C SER A 7 17.40 -5.01 2.11
N ALA A 8 17.53 -5.48 0.87
CA ALA A 8 17.49 -6.92 0.57
C ALA A 8 18.83 -7.44 0.06
N ALA A 9 19.19 -8.65 0.49
CA ALA A 9 20.22 -9.46 -0.13
C ALA A 9 19.60 -10.77 -0.61
N TYR A 10 19.90 -11.17 -1.84
CA TYR A 10 19.37 -12.38 -2.44
C TYR A 10 20.50 -13.34 -2.82
N ARG A 11 20.23 -14.65 -2.71
CA ARG A 11 21.10 -15.64 -3.36
C ARG A 11 20.97 -15.48 -4.87
N ARG A 12 22.10 -15.31 -5.57
CA ARG A 12 22.13 -15.13 -7.03
C ARG A 12 21.29 -16.18 -7.75
N GLN A 13 21.48 -17.46 -7.41
CA GLN A 13 20.78 -18.55 -8.07
C GLN A 13 19.25 -18.46 -7.87
N ALA A 14 18.79 -18.17 -6.65
CA ALA A 14 17.36 -18.01 -6.37
C ALA A 14 16.70 -16.88 -7.18
N LEU A 15 17.42 -15.77 -7.47
CA LEU A 15 16.91 -14.73 -8.36
C LEU A 15 16.87 -15.18 -9.82
N LEU A 16 17.92 -15.84 -10.29
CA LEU A 16 18.00 -16.31 -11.68
C LEU A 16 16.95 -17.38 -11.97
N ASP A 17 16.72 -18.30 -11.05
CA ASP A 17 15.76 -19.40 -11.19
C ASP A 17 14.32 -18.90 -11.39
N ILE A 18 13.96 -17.76 -10.77
CA ILE A 18 12.64 -17.15 -10.93
C ILE A 18 12.58 -16.10 -12.04
N GLY A 19 13.67 -15.89 -12.79
CA GLY A 19 13.74 -14.93 -13.90
C GLY A 19 13.97 -13.46 -13.49
N GLY A 20 14.44 -13.20 -12.27
CA GLY A 20 14.76 -11.85 -11.80
C GLY A 20 13.55 -10.94 -11.58
N PHE A 21 13.77 -9.62 -11.63
CA PHE A 21 12.71 -8.61 -11.55
C PHE A 21 11.98 -8.49 -12.88
N ASP A 22 10.67 -8.23 -12.82
CA ASP A 22 9.88 -7.91 -14.00
C ASP A 22 9.98 -6.41 -14.31
N GLU A 23 10.81 -6.04 -15.30
CA GLU A 23 11.10 -4.64 -15.66
C GLU A 23 9.88 -3.84 -16.13
N ARG A 24 8.76 -4.52 -16.42
CA ARG A 24 7.49 -3.85 -16.73
C ARG A 24 6.83 -3.26 -15.49
N ILE A 25 7.29 -3.61 -14.28
CA ILE A 25 6.73 -3.17 -13.00
C ILE A 25 7.60 -2.05 -12.44
N HIS A 26 7.02 -0.86 -12.29
CA HIS A 26 7.78 0.33 -11.91
C HIS A 26 7.61 0.72 -10.43
N TYR A 27 6.64 0.14 -9.73
CA TYR A 27 6.48 0.26 -8.29
C TYR A 27 5.98 -1.09 -7.75
N VAL A 28 6.34 -1.38 -6.51
CA VAL A 28 5.98 -2.62 -5.80
C VAL A 28 6.45 -3.88 -6.55
N GLU A 29 7.52 -3.76 -7.33
CA GLU A 29 8.24 -4.84 -8.00
C GLU A 29 8.86 -5.81 -6.99
N ASP A 30 9.26 -5.31 -5.83
CA ASP A 30 9.76 -6.04 -4.68
C ASP A 30 8.70 -6.98 -4.09
N GLN A 31 7.45 -6.51 -4.02
CA GLN A 31 6.30 -7.29 -3.59
C GLN A 31 5.96 -8.38 -4.60
N GLU A 32 5.99 -8.07 -5.90
CA GLU A 32 5.79 -9.06 -6.95
C GLU A 32 6.85 -10.16 -6.91
N LEU A 33 8.13 -9.77 -6.81
CA LEU A 33 9.26 -10.69 -6.69
C LEU A 33 9.13 -11.55 -5.44
N SER A 34 8.77 -10.95 -4.29
CA SER A 34 8.57 -11.65 -3.03
C SER A 34 7.46 -12.71 -3.13
N PHE A 35 6.37 -12.42 -3.85
CA PHE A 35 5.31 -13.39 -4.07
C PHE A 35 5.77 -14.58 -4.92
N ARG A 36 6.56 -14.35 -5.97
CA ARG A 36 7.17 -15.43 -6.77
C ARG A 36 8.17 -16.25 -5.96
N LEU A 37 9.02 -15.61 -5.16
CA LEU A 37 9.96 -16.30 -4.26
C LEU A 37 9.20 -17.18 -3.25
N ALA A 38 8.16 -16.64 -2.61
CA ALA A 38 7.33 -17.38 -1.68
C ALA A 38 6.60 -18.56 -2.34
N ALA A 39 6.09 -18.38 -3.57
CA ALA A 39 5.44 -19.44 -4.33
C ALA A 39 6.41 -20.59 -4.69
N ASN A 40 7.72 -20.30 -4.78
CA ASN A 40 8.79 -21.28 -4.98
C ASN A 40 9.42 -21.75 -3.65
N ASN A 41 8.73 -21.59 -2.53
CA ASN A 41 9.16 -22.04 -1.19
C ASN A 41 10.49 -21.43 -0.70
N HIS A 42 10.93 -20.29 -1.25
CA HIS A 42 12.09 -19.60 -0.72
C HIS A 42 11.76 -18.95 0.64
N LEU A 43 12.67 -19.15 1.59
CA LEU A 43 12.59 -18.53 2.90
C LEU A 43 13.12 -17.09 2.84
N MET A 44 12.34 -16.18 3.41
CA MET A 44 12.67 -14.78 3.57
C MET A 44 12.86 -14.49 5.06
N VAL A 45 14.08 -14.08 5.44
CA VAL A 45 14.47 -13.93 6.84
C VAL A 45 14.81 -12.47 7.12
N PHE A 46 14.29 -11.93 8.23
CA PHE A 46 14.62 -10.60 8.72
C PHE A 46 15.96 -10.63 9.45
N GLN A 47 16.88 -9.74 9.07
CA GLN A 47 18.17 -9.56 9.75
C GLN A 47 18.13 -8.26 10.58
N PRO A 48 17.93 -8.32 11.92
CA PRO A 48 17.81 -7.13 12.77
C PRO A 48 19.03 -6.21 12.74
N ASP A 49 20.23 -6.74 12.50
CA ASP A 49 21.48 -5.95 12.50
C ASP A 49 21.75 -5.26 11.15
N ALA A 50 21.00 -5.60 10.10
CA ALA A 50 21.16 -4.99 8.78
C ALA A 50 20.68 -3.53 8.83
N THR A 51 21.64 -2.60 8.67
CA THR A 51 21.39 -1.17 8.74
C THR A 51 21.56 -0.51 7.37
N VAL A 52 20.60 0.33 7.02
CA VAL A 52 20.55 1.07 5.76
C VAL A 52 19.98 2.46 6.00
N TYR A 53 20.40 3.43 5.18
CA TYR A 53 19.88 4.80 5.23
C TYR A 53 18.84 5.01 4.14
N HIS A 54 17.62 5.40 4.52
CA HIS A 54 16.54 5.71 3.59
C HIS A 54 16.19 7.17 3.56
N GLN A 55 16.18 7.71 2.34
CA GLN A 55 15.63 9.03 2.08
C GLN A 55 14.10 8.96 2.02
N HIS A 56 13.47 9.81 2.82
CA HIS A 56 12.01 9.96 2.84
C HIS A 56 11.59 11.17 2.00
N SER A 57 10.34 11.16 1.53
CA SER A 57 9.78 12.31 0.83
C SER A 57 9.76 13.53 1.76
N ASP A 58 10.32 14.63 1.29
CA ASP A 58 10.45 15.91 2.01
C ASP A 58 9.17 16.76 2.04
N THR A 59 8.18 16.42 1.21
CA THR A 59 6.97 17.22 1.01
C THR A 59 5.72 16.34 0.91
N LEU A 60 4.58 16.86 1.37
CA LEU A 60 3.28 16.17 1.28
C LEU A 60 2.88 15.85 -0.15
N LEU A 61 3.20 16.71 -1.12
CA LEU A 61 2.90 16.48 -2.53
C LEU A 61 3.69 15.31 -3.11
N LYS A 62 5.02 15.27 -2.89
CA LYS A 62 5.86 14.13 -3.34
C LYS A 62 5.42 12.84 -2.65
N TYR A 63 5.10 12.92 -1.36
CA TYR A 63 4.58 11.78 -0.60
C TYR A 63 3.25 11.27 -1.17
N GLY A 64 2.28 12.15 -1.40
CA GLY A 64 0.99 11.81 -2.00
C GLY A 64 1.15 11.19 -3.38
N ARG A 65 1.98 11.78 -4.26
CA ARG A 65 2.29 11.23 -5.58
C ARG A 65 2.91 9.84 -5.49
N LYS A 66 3.86 9.61 -4.58
CA LYS A 66 4.44 8.28 -4.35
C LYS A 66 3.38 7.27 -3.92
N LYS A 67 2.50 7.66 -2.99
CA LYS A 67 1.40 6.80 -2.51
C LYS A 67 0.35 6.52 -3.58
N PHE A 68 0.05 7.47 -4.46
CA PHE A 68 -0.80 7.24 -5.63
C PHE A 68 -0.24 6.16 -6.54
N TRP A 69 1.04 6.26 -6.93
CA TRP A 69 1.65 5.26 -7.80
C TRP A 69 1.77 3.89 -7.14
N ILE A 70 2.07 3.83 -5.84
CA ILE A 70 2.02 2.58 -5.08
C ILE A 70 0.61 1.96 -5.14
N GLY A 71 -0.45 2.76 -4.95
CA GLY A 71 -1.83 2.29 -5.06
C GLY A 71 -2.15 1.74 -6.46
N TYR A 72 -1.78 2.48 -7.50
CA TYR A 72 -1.97 2.08 -8.90
C TYR A 72 -1.32 0.75 -9.23
N TRP A 73 -0.04 0.58 -8.87
CA TRP A 73 0.70 -0.64 -9.13
C TRP A 73 0.23 -1.81 -8.26
N LYS A 74 -0.17 -1.56 -7.00
CA LYS A 74 -0.82 -2.59 -6.18
C LYS A 74 -2.06 -3.18 -6.85
N ALA A 75 -2.88 -2.39 -7.53
CA ALA A 75 -4.02 -2.94 -8.28
C ALA A 75 -3.58 -3.89 -9.40
N GLN A 76 -2.47 -3.61 -10.09
CA GLN A 76 -1.91 -4.50 -11.11
C GLN A 76 -1.37 -5.79 -10.51
N ILE A 77 -0.66 -5.71 -9.37
CA ILE A 77 -0.12 -6.89 -8.68
C ILE A 77 -1.24 -7.76 -8.12
N ILE A 78 -2.26 -7.19 -7.49
CA ILE A 78 -3.40 -7.95 -6.98
C ILE A 78 -4.16 -8.64 -8.11
N ARG A 79 -4.29 -8.01 -9.28
CA ARG A 79 -4.86 -8.67 -10.46
C ARG A 79 -4.01 -9.86 -10.92
N ARG A 80 -2.67 -9.77 -10.80
CA ARG A 80 -1.74 -10.85 -11.15
C ARG A 80 -1.69 -11.99 -10.13
N PHE A 81 -1.90 -11.68 -8.84
CA PHE A 81 -1.90 -12.60 -7.69
C PHE A 81 -3.15 -12.41 -6.82
N PRO A 82 -4.35 -12.82 -7.28
CA PRO A 82 -5.60 -12.58 -6.54
C PRO A 82 -5.59 -13.18 -5.14
N GLU A 83 -4.92 -14.32 -4.95
CA GLU A 83 -4.77 -15.02 -3.66
C GLU A 83 -4.03 -14.17 -2.61
N ARG A 84 -3.21 -13.21 -3.04
CA ARG A 84 -2.45 -12.30 -2.17
C ARG A 84 -3.25 -11.07 -1.75
N ALA A 85 -4.48 -10.89 -2.22
CA ALA A 85 -5.33 -9.76 -1.82
C ALA A 85 -5.67 -9.74 -0.32
N ILE A 86 -5.78 -10.93 0.29
CA ILE A 86 -6.23 -11.09 1.68
C ILE A 86 -5.05 -11.33 2.63
N LYS A 87 -4.09 -12.18 2.22
CA LYS A 87 -2.92 -12.61 3.00
C LYS A 87 -1.63 -11.94 2.51
N ASP A 88 -1.61 -10.61 2.50
CA ASP A 88 -0.39 -9.83 2.25
C ASP A 88 0.16 -9.30 3.58
N SER A 89 1.32 -9.82 4.01
CA SER A 89 2.01 -9.38 5.23
C SER A 89 2.47 -7.92 5.16
N HIS A 90 2.57 -7.34 3.95
CA HIS A 90 3.07 -5.99 3.76
C HIS A 90 2.02 -4.89 3.98
N THR A 91 0.74 -5.18 3.77
CA THR A 91 -0.32 -4.16 3.85
C THR A 91 -1.14 -4.30 5.12
N PRO A 92 -0.97 -3.44 6.14
CA PRO A 92 -1.80 -3.48 7.34
C PRO A 92 -3.28 -3.37 6.99
N GLN A 93 -4.13 -4.23 7.55
CA GLN A 93 -5.58 -4.22 7.27
C GLN A 93 -6.22 -2.87 7.60
N ILE A 94 -5.69 -2.17 8.62
CA ILE A 94 -6.12 -0.82 8.98
C ILE A 94 -5.97 0.18 7.82
N LEU A 95 -5.02 -0.02 6.91
CA LEU A 95 -4.84 0.83 5.75
C LEU A 95 -6.00 0.69 4.75
N LYS A 96 -6.48 -0.54 4.54
CA LYS A 96 -7.65 -0.81 3.68
C LYS A 96 -8.91 -0.18 4.27
N VAL A 97 -9.08 -0.29 5.59
CA VAL A 97 -10.17 0.38 6.32
C VAL A 97 -10.08 1.90 6.16
N GLN A 98 -8.89 2.49 6.32
CA GLN A 98 -8.66 3.92 6.12
C GLN A 98 -9.00 4.38 4.69
N MET A 99 -8.58 3.63 3.67
CA MET A 99 -8.93 3.90 2.27
C MET A 99 -10.45 3.84 2.04
N LEU A 100 -11.12 2.83 2.60
CA LEU A 100 -12.57 2.68 2.50
C LEU A 100 -13.32 3.83 3.20
N LEU A 101 -12.90 4.21 4.40
CA LEU A 101 -13.50 5.33 5.14
C LEU A 101 -13.37 6.65 4.36
N VAL A 102 -12.21 6.92 3.76
CA VAL A 102 -12.03 8.10 2.89
C VAL A 102 -12.92 8.02 1.66
N ALA A 103 -13.03 6.86 1.01
CA ALA A 103 -13.90 6.69 -0.15
C ALA A 103 -15.39 6.90 0.22
N LEU A 104 -15.85 6.34 1.34
CA LEU A 104 -17.20 6.53 1.87
C LEU A 104 -17.47 7.99 2.22
N MET A 105 -16.53 8.65 2.89
CA MET A 105 -16.63 10.08 3.21
C MET A 105 -16.81 10.93 1.96
N LEU A 106 -16.04 10.68 0.90
CA LEU A 106 -16.15 11.42 -0.35
C LEU A 106 -17.47 11.13 -1.08
N ALA A 107 -17.86 9.86 -1.18
CA ALA A 107 -19.09 9.45 -1.86
C ALA A 107 -20.34 10.00 -1.15
N THR A 108 -20.41 9.85 0.17
CA THR A 108 -21.52 10.36 0.99
C THR A 108 -21.52 11.88 1.09
N GLY A 109 -20.35 12.52 1.10
CA GLY A 109 -20.24 13.99 1.03
C GLY A 109 -20.76 14.57 -0.29
N ALA A 110 -20.45 13.92 -1.42
CA ALA A 110 -20.99 14.31 -2.72
C ALA A 110 -22.52 14.09 -2.80
N LEU A 111 -23.02 12.94 -2.31
CA LEU A 111 -24.46 12.68 -2.23
C LEU A 111 -25.19 13.62 -1.26
N GLY A 112 -24.50 14.07 -0.20
CA GLY A 112 -25.00 15.05 0.76
C GLY A 112 -25.39 16.38 0.11
N MET A 113 -24.74 16.76 -0.99
CA MET A 113 -25.09 17.95 -1.76
C MET A 113 -26.50 17.86 -2.37
N LEU A 114 -26.98 16.65 -2.66
CA LEU A 114 -28.34 16.40 -3.16
C LEU A 114 -29.31 16.06 -2.02
N PHE A 115 -28.83 15.34 -1.01
CA PHE A 115 -29.62 14.86 0.12
C PHE A 115 -28.93 15.22 1.45
N PRO A 116 -29.27 16.37 2.08
CA PRO A 116 -28.53 16.87 3.24
C PRO A 116 -28.44 15.90 4.43
N SER A 117 -29.41 15.00 4.61
CA SER A 117 -29.37 13.96 5.64
C SER A 117 -28.17 13.01 5.51
N VAL A 118 -27.63 12.84 4.30
CA VAL A 118 -26.49 11.96 4.02
C VAL A 118 -25.17 12.53 4.55
N PHE A 119 -25.08 13.84 4.85
CA PHE A 119 -23.88 14.43 5.48
C PHE A 119 -23.55 13.81 6.84
N VAL A 120 -24.53 13.23 7.53
CA VAL A 120 -24.30 12.49 8.78
C VAL A 120 -23.36 11.31 8.53
N LEU A 121 -23.52 10.58 7.42
CA LEU A 121 -22.64 9.45 7.07
C LEU A 121 -21.22 9.90 6.71
N ALA A 122 -21.08 11.02 6.01
CA ALA A 122 -19.79 11.62 5.71
C ALA A 122 -19.05 12.02 7.01
N THR A 123 -19.79 12.61 7.95
CA THR A 123 -19.28 13.03 9.26
C THR A 123 -18.86 11.82 10.10
N ILE A 124 -19.70 10.77 10.17
CA ILE A 124 -19.37 9.51 10.86
C ILE A 124 -18.11 8.89 10.27
N SER A 125 -17.99 8.85 8.94
CA SER A 125 -16.81 8.29 8.25
C SER A 125 -15.54 9.08 8.59
N LEU A 126 -15.63 10.42 8.62
CA LEU A 126 -14.52 11.30 8.97
C LEU A 126 -14.08 11.11 10.44
N ILE A 127 -15.02 11.10 11.39
CA ILE A 127 -14.73 10.87 12.80
C ILE A 127 -14.09 9.49 12.98
N THR A 128 -14.68 8.46 12.37
CA THR A 128 -14.15 7.09 12.44
C THR A 128 -12.73 7.02 11.87
N PHE A 129 -12.45 7.72 10.76
CA PHE A 129 -11.11 7.82 10.21
C PHE A 129 -10.12 8.37 11.23
N PHE A 130 -10.42 9.50 11.88
CA PHE A 130 -9.53 10.07 12.89
C PHE A 130 -9.33 9.15 14.09
N LEU A 131 -10.37 8.43 14.53
CA LEU A 131 -10.24 7.41 15.59
C LEU A 131 -9.22 6.32 15.21
N THR A 132 -9.17 5.91 13.93
CA THR A 132 -8.16 4.93 13.48
C THR A 132 -6.71 5.44 13.56
N THR A 133 -6.50 6.75 13.65
CA THR A 133 -5.15 7.34 13.75
C THR A 133 -4.61 7.35 15.19
N VAL A 134 -5.49 7.25 16.19
CA VAL A 134 -5.13 7.35 17.62
C VAL A 134 -4.06 6.35 18.06
N PRO A 135 -4.09 5.06 17.68
CA PRO A 135 -3.03 4.13 18.06
C PRO A 135 -1.64 4.52 17.52
N PHE A 136 -1.60 5.09 16.30
CA PHE A 136 -0.36 5.59 15.71
C PHE A 136 0.14 6.82 16.46
N ILE A 137 -0.75 7.78 16.75
CA ILE A 137 -0.43 8.99 17.52
C ILE A 137 0.13 8.60 18.91
N SER A 138 -0.55 7.70 19.62
CA SER A 138 -0.12 7.22 20.94
C SER A 138 1.29 6.61 20.90
N LYS A 139 1.57 5.77 19.90
CA LYS A 139 2.91 5.18 19.70
C LYS A 139 3.97 6.19 19.31
N ALA A 140 3.61 7.21 18.53
CA ALA A 140 4.52 8.27 18.09
C ALA A 140 4.79 9.29 19.22
N TRP A 141 3.85 9.47 20.15
CA TRP A 141 3.90 10.50 21.19
C TRP A 141 5.12 10.40 22.09
N SER A 142 5.55 9.18 22.42
CA SER A 142 6.74 8.94 23.24
C SER A 142 8.06 9.18 22.50
N LYS A 143 8.04 9.25 21.17
CA LYS A 143 9.23 9.42 20.33
C LYS A 143 9.39 10.86 19.87
N ASP A 144 8.32 11.45 19.35
CA ASP A 144 8.29 12.81 18.84
C ASP A 144 6.85 13.34 18.85
N LYS A 145 6.59 14.33 19.72
CA LYS A 145 5.26 14.93 19.89
C LYS A 145 4.83 15.74 18.66
N LEU A 146 5.76 16.45 18.03
CA LEU A 146 5.45 17.26 16.84
C LEU A 146 5.04 16.34 15.70
N LEU A 147 5.78 15.24 15.50
CA LEU A 147 5.42 14.22 14.51
C LEU A 147 4.08 13.56 14.85
N ALA A 148 3.82 13.24 16.11
CA ALA A 148 2.57 12.63 16.54
C ALA A 148 1.36 13.54 16.23
N MET A 149 1.46 14.83 16.56
CA MET A 149 0.41 15.82 16.25
C MET A 149 0.26 16.08 14.75
N ALA A 150 1.36 16.09 14.00
CA ALA A 150 1.32 16.27 12.56
C ALA A 150 0.79 15.05 11.81
N SER A 151 0.85 13.84 12.40
CA SER A 151 0.59 12.56 11.73
C SER A 151 -0.80 12.35 11.12
N PRO A 152 -1.93 12.91 11.63
CA PRO A 152 -3.23 12.71 11.01
C PRO A 152 -3.29 13.18 9.54
N THR A 153 -2.63 14.31 9.23
CA THR A 153 -2.58 14.89 7.89
C THR A 153 -1.90 13.98 6.85
N PRO A 154 -0.64 13.53 7.02
CA PRO A 154 -0.01 12.60 6.10
C PRO A 154 -0.70 11.22 6.08
N LEU A 155 -1.33 10.78 7.17
CA LEU A 155 -2.13 9.55 7.17
C LEU A 155 -3.38 9.68 6.27
N PHE A 156 -4.05 10.83 6.33
CA PHE A 156 -5.18 11.15 5.44
C PHE A 156 -4.73 11.25 3.98
N VAL A 157 -3.68 12.01 3.68
CA VAL A 157 -3.10 12.12 2.33
C VAL A 157 -2.72 10.74 1.78
N ARG A 158 -2.14 9.87 2.63
CA ARG A 158 -1.80 8.49 2.26
C ARG A 158 -3.03 7.69 1.87
N ALA A 159 -4.07 7.69 2.72
CA ALA A 159 -5.28 6.92 2.48
C ALA A 159 -6.00 7.38 1.22
N LEU A 160 -6.11 8.70 1.02
CA LEU A 160 -6.67 9.31 -0.18
C LEU A 160 -5.88 8.93 -1.44
N ALA A 161 -4.56 9.13 -1.42
CA ALA A 161 -3.71 8.87 -2.58
C ALA A 161 -3.67 7.37 -2.94
N LEU A 162 -3.52 6.48 -1.95
CA LEU A 162 -3.58 5.04 -2.19
C LEU A 162 -4.95 4.61 -2.72
N GLY A 163 -6.04 5.11 -2.12
CA GLY A 163 -7.40 4.80 -2.55
C GLY A 163 -7.64 5.20 -4.00
N PHE A 164 -7.29 6.44 -4.34
CA PHE A 164 -7.44 6.96 -5.70
C PHE A 164 -6.53 6.24 -6.70
N GLY A 165 -5.27 5.99 -6.33
CA GLY A 165 -4.33 5.24 -7.15
C GLY A 165 -4.81 3.82 -7.43
N TYR A 166 -5.26 3.11 -6.39
CA TYR A 166 -5.78 1.76 -6.51
C TYR A 166 -7.03 1.71 -7.39
N PHE A 167 -7.99 2.60 -7.15
CA PHE A 167 -9.18 2.74 -8.00
C PHE A 167 -8.80 2.98 -9.46
N TRP A 168 -7.87 3.92 -9.71
CA TRP A 168 -7.38 4.20 -11.05
C TRP A 168 -6.73 2.98 -11.71
N GLY A 169 -5.96 2.20 -10.95
CA GLY A 169 -5.34 0.97 -11.43
C GLY A 169 -6.34 -0.13 -11.79
N VAL A 170 -7.46 -0.22 -11.07
CA VAL A 170 -8.55 -1.15 -11.39
C VAL A 170 -9.24 -0.76 -12.70
N ILE A 171 -9.53 0.52 -12.90
CA ILE A 171 -10.24 0.99 -14.11
C ILE A 171 -9.33 1.12 -15.35
N ARG A 172 -8.02 1.25 -15.16
CA ARG A 172 -7.01 1.31 -16.24
C ARG A 172 -5.93 0.23 -16.05
N PRO A 173 -6.29 -1.05 -16.23
CA PRO A 173 -5.33 -2.14 -16.09
C PRO A 173 -4.30 -2.14 -17.21
N LEU A 174 -3.07 -2.50 -16.88
CA LEU A 174 -2.00 -2.67 -17.85
C LEU A 174 -2.08 -4.06 -18.50
N SER A 175 -2.40 -4.13 -19.79
CA SER A 175 -2.57 -5.39 -20.52
C SER A 175 -1.30 -6.23 -20.61
N ASN A 176 -0.12 -5.59 -20.57
CA ASN A 176 1.19 -6.23 -20.58
C ASN A 176 1.58 -6.86 -19.23
N ILE A 177 0.90 -6.52 -18.14
CA ILE A 177 0.99 -7.20 -16.84
C ILE A 177 -0.07 -8.30 -16.84
N LYS A 178 0.31 -9.51 -17.29
CA LYS A 178 -0.59 -10.67 -17.35
C LYS A 178 -0.82 -11.25 -15.95
N THR A 179 -1.98 -11.87 -15.77
CA THR A 179 -2.20 -12.85 -14.69
C THR A 179 -1.16 -13.95 -14.82
N HIS A 180 -0.65 -14.45 -13.70
CA HIS A 180 0.42 -15.45 -13.65
C HIS A 180 0.32 -16.50 -14.78
N PRO A 181 1.41 -16.80 -15.52
CA PRO A 181 1.47 -18.05 -16.27
C PRO A 181 1.28 -19.18 -15.26
N THR A 182 0.35 -20.09 -15.54
CA THR A 182 0.30 -21.39 -14.86
C THR A 182 1.71 -21.98 -14.80
N PRO A 183 2.13 -22.57 -13.67
CA PRO A 183 3.39 -23.29 -13.64
C PRO A 183 3.34 -24.33 -14.76
N THR A 184 4.27 -24.25 -15.70
CA THR A 184 4.47 -25.33 -16.67
C THR A 184 4.80 -26.59 -15.88
N PRO A 185 4.09 -27.71 -16.11
CA PRO A 185 4.42 -28.99 -15.50
C PRO A 185 5.82 -29.46 -15.89
#